data_AF-A0A7S4MNP1-F1
#
_entry.id   AF-A0A7S4MNP1-F1
#
_cell.length_a   1.000
_cell.length_b   1.000
_cell.length_c   1.000
_cell.angle_alpha   90.00
_cell.angle_beta   90.00
_cell.angle_gamma   90.00
#
_symmetry.space_group_name_H-M   'P 1'
#
loop_
_entity.id
_entity.type
_entity.pdbx_description
1 polymer ?
#
loop_
_entity_poly.entity_id
_entity_poly.type
_entity_poly.pdbx_seq_one_letter_code
_entity_poly.pdbx_strand_id
1 'polypeptide(L)'
;DTAGKAAIKALDLVKTKFKSVLASHLTAAAGPGPWEAMIGPCDGMLKPPATTQKYKLLLVEYYIPNHASGVGGYDKGKNGHRVDSIPIANSVIAAGGACELILYDASVGDAAAGIAAFKAATSKYDALIVR
;
A
#
# COMPACT_ATOMS: atom_id res chain seq x y z
N ASP A 1 -16.71 3.40 -38.49
CA ASP A 1 -18.07 3.19 -39.00
C ASP A 1 -19.09 3.62 -37.94
N THR A 2 -20.35 3.82 -38.32
CA THR A 2 -21.45 4.24 -37.43
C THR A 2 -21.81 3.15 -36.41
N ALA A 3 -21.43 1.90 -36.68
CA ALA A 3 -21.65 0.75 -35.80
C ALA A 3 -20.79 0.82 -34.52
N GLY A 4 -19.52 1.25 -34.63
CA GLY A 4 -18.63 1.41 -33.47
C GLY A 4 -19.10 2.48 -32.48
N LYS A 5 -19.69 3.59 -32.97
CA LYS A 5 -20.25 4.64 -32.10
C LYS A 5 -21.51 4.19 -31.36
N ALA A 6 -22.34 3.34 -31.98
CA ALA A 6 -23.53 2.78 -31.34
C ALA A 6 -23.15 1.78 -30.24
N ALA A 7 -22.12 0.95 -30.48
CA ALA A 7 -21.64 -0.03 -29.49
C ALA A 7 -21.05 0.65 -28.23
N ILE A 8 -20.28 1.73 -28.40
CA ILE A 8 -19.74 2.50 -27.27
C ILE A 8 -20.87 3.16 -26.46
N LYS A 9 -21.91 3.69 -27.12
CA LYS A 9 -23.07 4.27 -26.44
C LYS A 9 -23.90 3.24 -25.68
N ALA A 10 -24.01 2.01 -26.20
CA ALA A 10 -24.66 0.90 -25.51
C ALA A 10 -23.88 0.43 -24.27
N LEU A 11 -22.54 0.38 -24.36
CA LEU A 11 -21.66 0.06 -23.23
C LEU A 11 -21.69 1.12 -22.13
N ASP A 12 -21.84 2.40 -22.48
CA ASP A 12 -21.94 3.47 -21.49
C ASP A 12 -23.29 3.47 -20.74
N LEU A 13 -24.36 2.99 -21.38
CA LEU A 13 -25.69 2.84 -20.76
C LEU A 13 -25.80 1.65 -19.80
N VAL A 14 -24.90 0.66 -19.87
CA VAL A 14 -24.90 -0.54 -19.01
C VAL A 14 -24.08 -0.34 -17.72
N LYS A 15 -23.46 0.83 -17.52
CA LYS A 15 -22.86 1.20 -16.22
C LYS A 15 -23.91 1.56 -15.16
N THR A 16 -24.94 0.74 -15.00
CA THR A 16 -25.72 0.74 -13.77
C THR A 16 -24.85 0.13 -12.66
N LYS A 17 -24.08 0.99 -11.98
CA LYS A 17 -23.41 0.63 -10.73
C LYS A 17 -24.49 0.15 -9.75
N PHE A 18 -24.61 -1.15 -9.54
CA PHE A 18 -25.36 -1.68 -8.42
C PHE A 18 -24.76 -1.07 -7.15
N LYS A 19 -25.53 -0.23 -6.45
CA LYS A 19 -25.13 0.28 -5.13
C LYS A 19 -25.14 -0.91 -4.16
N SER A 20 -23.99 -1.55 -4.03
CA SER A 20 -23.76 -2.56 -3.00
C SER A 20 -23.87 -1.88 -1.63
N VAL A 21 -24.83 -2.33 -0.83
CA VAL A 21 -25.03 -1.88 0.56
C VAL A 21 -23.79 -2.21 1.42
N LEU A 22 -22.99 -3.20 1.00
CA LEU A 22 -21.73 -3.57 1.63
C LEU A 22 -20.70 -2.43 1.52
N ALA A 23 -20.64 -1.75 0.37
CA ALA A 23 -19.72 -0.63 0.17
C ALA A 23 -20.03 0.52 1.13
N SER A 24 -21.31 0.85 1.35
CA SER A 24 -21.71 1.90 2.29
C SER A 24 -21.39 1.57 3.75
N HIS A 25 -21.46 0.29 4.16
CA HIS A 25 -21.10 -0.11 5.52
C HIS A 25 -19.58 -0.15 5.74
N LEU A 26 -18.79 -0.55 4.74
CA LEU A 26 -17.33 -0.45 4.79
C LEU A 26 -16.85 1.00 4.85
N THR A 27 -17.46 1.90 4.07
CA THR A 27 -17.17 3.34 4.12
C THR A 27 -17.51 3.96 5.48
N ALA A 28 -18.62 3.56 6.10
CA ALA A 28 -19.00 4.03 7.44
C ALA A 28 -18.06 3.52 8.54
N ALA A 29 -17.49 2.31 8.39
CA ALA A 29 -16.53 1.75 9.34
C ALA A 29 -15.10 2.29 9.18
N ALA A 30 -14.72 2.73 7.97
CA ALA A 30 -13.34 3.09 7.63
C ALA A 30 -12.97 4.59 7.74
N GLY A 31 -13.93 5.49 7.99
CA GLY A 31 -13.69 6.95 8.07
C GLY A 31 -13.34 7.60 6.70
N PRO A 32 -13.15 8.93 6.61
CA PRO A 32 -13.05 9.68 5.34
C PRO A 32 -11.66 9.60 4.67
N GLY A 33 -11.03 8.42 4.67
CA GLY A 33 -9.80 8.15 3.94
C GLY A 33 -10.04 7.92 2.43
N PRO A 34 -9.02 8.01 1.56
CA PRO A 34 -9.20 7.96 0.11
C PRO A 34 -9.35 6.53 -0.44
N TRP A 35 -10.39 5.79 -0.05
CA TRP A 35 -10.53 4.36 -0.37
C TRP A 35 -10.74 4.01 -1.86
N GLU A 36 -11.09 4.97 -2.73
CA GLU A 36 -11.16 4.71 -4.18
C GLU A 36 -9.83 4.96 -4.93
N ALA A 37 -8.90 5.73 -4.35
CA ALA A 37 -7.55 5.92 -4.89
C ALA A 37 -6.48 5.08 -4.19
N MET A 38 -6.80 4.52 -3.01
CA MET A 38 -5.94 3.65 -2.21
C MET A 38 -6.06 2.16 -2.53
N ILE A 39 -6.87 1.79 -3.52
CA ILE A 39 -6.79 0.47 -4.18
C ILE A 39 -5.98 0.66 -5.46
N GLY A 40 -4.68 0.85 -5.24
CA GLY A 40 -3.62 0.63 -6.21
C GLY A 40 -2.57 -0.14 -5.43
N PRO A 41 -2.07 -1.27 -5.92
CA PRO A 41 -1.70 -2.27 -4.96
C PRO A 41 -0.20 -2.36 -4.67
N CYS A 42 0.13 -2.99 -3.55
CA CYS A 42 1.34 -3.80 -3.42
C CYS A 42 1.16 -5.18 -4.11
N ASP A 43 0.45 -5.27 -5.23
CA ASP A 43 -0.03 -6.53 -5.86
C ASP A 43 1.12 -7.29 -6.54
N GLY A 44 2.28 -6.65 -6.66
CA GLY A 44 3.47 -7.29 -7.20
C GLY A 44 4.29 -8.02 -6.15
N MET A 45 3.95 -7.93 -4.85
CA MET A 45 4.78 -8.57 -3.83
C MET A 45 4.64 -10.09 -3.91
N LEU A 46 5.75 -10.78 -4.04
CA LEU A 46 5.79 -12.23 -4.04
C LEU A 46 5.31 -12.78 -2.69
N LYS A 47 4.74 -13.98 -2.68
CA LYS A 47 4.45 -14.67 -1.42
C LYS A 47 5.77 -15.16 -0.82
N PRO A 48 6.08 -14.84 0.45
CA PRO A 48 7.27 -15.38 1.09
C PRO A 48 7.18 -16.92 1.19
N PRO A 49 8.30 -17.64 1.08
CA PRO A 49 8.31 -19.09 1.16
C PRO A 49 7.80 -19.55 2.54
N ALA A 50 6.92 -20.54 2.63
CA ALA A 50 6.24 -20.84 3.91
C ALA A 50 7.15 -21.47 4.99
N THR A 51 8.21 -22.19 4.59
CA THR A 51 8.99 -23.05 5.50
C THR A 51 10.50 -22.88 5.41
N THR A 52 11.01 -22.14 4.43
CA THR A 52 12.46 -22.01 4.17
C THR A 52 12.99 -20.59 4.37
N GLN A 53 12.24 -19.75 5.09
CA GLN A 53 12.64 -18.35 5.33
C GLN A 53 13.90 -18.35 6.20
N LYS A 54 15.03 -17.93 5.62
CA LYS A 54 16.29 -17.81 6.38
C LYS A 54 16.29 -16.55 7.26
N TYR A 55 15.74 -15.47 6.73
CA TYR A 55 15.67 -14.17 7.40
C TYR A 55 14.36 -13.47 7.07
N LYS A 56 13.81 -12.76 8.05
CA LYS A 56 12.61 -11.93 7.93
C LYS A 56 13.02 -10.47 8.02
N LEU A 57 12.97 -9.78 6.89
CA LEU A 57 13.35 -8.37 6.74
C LEU A 57 12.11 -7.47 6.72
N LEU A 58 12.30 -6.22 7.10
CA LEU A 58 11.29 -5.17 6.96
C LEU A 58 11.82 -4.06 6.07
N LEU A 59 11.08 -3.72 5.02
CA LEU A 59 11.30 -2.52 4.23
C LEU A 59 10.51 -1.37 4.85
N VAL A 60 11.23 -0.38 5.34
CA VAL A 60 10.70 0.78 6.03
C VAL A 60 10.67 1.94 5.06
N GLU A 61 9.46 2.44 4.80
CA GLU A 61 9.25 3.64 4.00
C GLU A 61 8.91 4.81 4.90
N TYR A 62 9.31 6.03 4.52
CA TYR A 62 8.82 7.22 5.20
C TYR A 62 7.51 7.73 4.59
N TYR A 63 6.64 8.26 5.45
CA TYR A 63 5.40 8.97 5.10
C TYR A 63 5.43 10.40 5.67
N ILE A 64 5.18 11.40 4.83
CA ILE A 64 5.04 12.81 5.24
C ILE A 64 3.55 13.16 5.41
N PRO A 65 3.07 13.37 6.64
CA PRO A 65 1.70 13.79 6.88
C PRO A 65 1.39 15.13 6.22
N ASN A 66 0.19 15.26 5.65
CA ASN A 66 -0.29 16.48 4.99
C ASN A 66 0.61 16.98 3.84
N HIS A 67 1.42 16.11 3.24
CA HIS A 67 2.20 16.45 2.07
C HIS A 67 1.28 16.84 0.89
N ALA A 68 1.70 17.81 0.07
CA ALA A 68 0.88 18.37 -1.01
C ALA A 68 0.41 17.34 -2.06
N SER A 69 1.15 16.23 -2.22
CA SER A 69 0.76 15.12 -3.10
C SER A 69 -0.38 14.25 -2.57
N GLY A 70 -0.76 14.40 -1.30
CA GLY A 70 -1.80 13.59 -0.64
C GLY A 70 -1.40 12.14 -0.32
N VAL A 71 -0.18 11.72 -0.68
CA VAL A 71 0.31 10.33 -0.54
C VAL A 71 1.64 10.22 0.23
N GLY A 72 2.03 11.27 0.95
CA GLY A 72 3.22 11.22 1.81
C GLY A 72 4.55 11.55 1.12
N GLY A 73 4.53 11.98 -0.14
CA GLY A 73 5.71 12.41 -0.90
C GLY A 73 5.42 12.49 -2.40
N TYR A 74 6.18 13.28 -3.16
CA TYR A 74 6.07 13.30 -4.63
C TYR A 74 6.62 12.04 -5.31
N ASP A 75 7.55 11.35 -4.64
CA ASP A 75 8.15 10.12 -5.16
C ASP A 75 7.22 8.89 -5.07
N LYS A 76 6.16 9.01 -4.25
CA LYS A 76 5.24 7.92 -3.96
C LYS A 76 4.23 7.71 -5.08
N GLY A 77 3.89 6.46 -5.33
CA GLY A 77 2.74 6.09 -6.13
C GLY A 77 1.43 6.48 -5.43
N LYS A 78 0.30 6.30 -6.14
CA LYS A 78 -1.04 6.55 -5.60
C LYS A 78 -1.36 5.72 -4.35
N ASN A 79 -0.62 4.65 -4.14
CA ASN A 79 -0.71 3.73 -3.00
C ASN A 79 0.11 4.17 -1.78
N GLY A 80 0.81 5.31 -1.85
CA GLY A 80 1.67 5.80 -0.77
C GLY A 80 3.04 5.12 -0.69
N HIS A 81 3.32 4.14 -1.54
CA HIS A 81 4.59 3.43 -1.60
C HIS A 81 5.51 4.01 -2.66
N ARG A 82 6.83 3.96 -2.44
CA ARG A 82 7.80 4.26 -3.50
C ARG A 82 7.72 3.22 -4.62
N VAL A 83 8.07 3.63 -5.83
CA VAL A 83 8.09 2.75 -7.01
C VAL A 83 9.12 1.62 -6.90
N ASP A 84 10.17 1.80 -6.09
CA ASP A 84 11.24 0.83 -5.89
C ASP A 84 10.99 -0.14 -4.72
N SER A 85 9.97 0.06 -3.89
CA SER A 85 9.72 -0.79 -2.71
C SER A 85 9.42 -2.25 -3.08
N ILE A 86 8.53 -2.47 -4.05
CA ILE A 86 8.14 -3.81 -4.49
C ILE A 86 9.32 -4.60 -5.10
N PRO A 87 10.10 -4.07 -6.06
CA PRO A 87 11.24 -4.82 -6.60
C PRO A 87 12.31 -5.12 -5.53
N ILE A 88 12.49 -4.27 -4.52
CA ILE A 88 13.40 -4.55 -3.40
C ILE A 88 12.86 -5.70 -2.54
N ALA A 89 11.60 -5.62 -2.11
CA ALA A 89 10.97 -6.67 -1.31
C ALA A 89 10.98 -8.03 -2.04
N ASN A 90 10.68 -8.01 -3.34
CA ASN A 90 10.72 -9.20 -4.19
C ASN A 90 12.12 -9.79 -4.34
N SER A 91 13.17 -8.96 -4.37
CA SER A 91 14.55 -9.45 -4.43
C SER A 91 14.93 -10.22 -3.16
N VAL A 92 14.48 -9.75 -1.99
CA VAL A 92 14.66 -10.47 -0.72
C VAL A 92 13.91 -11.81 -0.74
N ILE A 93 12.67 -11.80 -1.22
CA ILE A 93 11.84 -13.01 -1.28
C ILE A 93 12.41 -14.03 -2.28
N ALA A 94 12.88 -13.57 -3.45
CA ALA A 94 13.52 -14.40 -4.45
C ALA A 94 14.83 -15.03 -3.95
N ALA A 95 15.55 -14.35 -3.05
CA ALA A 95 16.73 -14.89 -2.37
C ALA A 95 16.41 -15.92 -1.27
N GLY A 96 15.12 -16.23 -1.03
CA GLY A 96 14.68 -17.17 -0.01
C GLY A 96 14.42 -16.56 1.37
N GLY A 97 14.36 -15.23 1.47
CA GLY A 97 13.93 -14.52 2.68
C GLY A 97 12.42 -14.27 2.72
N ALA A 98 11.97 -13.59 3.76
CA ALA A 98 10.66 -12.93 3.81
C ALA A 98 10.86 -11.43 3.95
N CYS A 99 10.01 -10.64 3.29
CA CYS A 99 10.04 -9.18 3.39
C CYS A 99 8.62 -8.65 3.56
N GLU A 100 8.44 -7.79 4.55
CA GLU A 100 7.21 -7.03 4.77
C GLU A 100 7.52 -5.53 4.60
N LEU A 101 6.49 -4.71 4.39
CA LEU A 101 6.62 -3.27 4.24
C LEU A 101 5.93 -2.56 5.40
N ILE A 102 6.50 -1.44 5.86
CA ILE A 102 5.85 -0.52 6.80
C ILE A 102 6.02 0.92 6.31
N LEU A 103 5.00 1.75 6.51
CA LEU A 103 5.12 3.20 6.40
C LEU A 103 5.35 3.77 7.80
N TYR A 104 6.51 4.38 8.00
CA TYR A 104 6.85 5.14 9.19
C TYR A 104 6.28 6.55 9.09
N ASP A 105 5.35 6.86 10.00
CA ASP A 105 4.77 8.17 10.18
C ASP A 105 5.34 8.81 11.46
N ALA A 106 6.08 9.91 11.30
CA ALA A 106 6.71 10.63 12.40
C ALA A 106 5.75 11.54 13.18
N SER A 107 4.47 11.66 12.78
CA SER A 107 3.46 12.45 13.51
C SER A 107 2.74 11.68 14.62
N VAL A 108 3.01 10.38 14.75
CA VAL A 108 2.41 9.56 15.80
C VAL A 108 3.06 9.86 17.15
N GLY A 109 2.38 10.68 17.96
CA GLY A 109 2.85 11.07 19.28
C GLY A 109 4.03 12.04 19.23
N ASP A 110 4.79 12.11 20.32
CA ASP A 110 6.07 12.82 20.34
C ASP A 110 7.21 11.93 19.77
N ALA A 111 8.39 12.52 19.59
CA ALA A 111 9.54 11.80 19.03
C ALA A 111 9.91 10.54 19.84
N ALA A 112 9.81 10.58 21.17
CA ALA A 112 10.15 9.44 22.02
C ALA A 112 9.12 8.31 21.88
N ALA A 113 7.83 8.66 21.87
CA ALA A 113 6.73 7.74 21.65
C ALA A 113 6.78 7.11 20.25
N GLY A 114 7.05 7.91 19.22
CA GLY A 114 7.21 7.43 17.84
C GLY A 114 8.37 6.46 17.68
N ILE A 115 9.53 6.76 18.29
CA ILE A 115 10.69 5.86 18.30
C ILE A 115 10.37 4.56 19.06
N ALA A 116 9.70 4.65 20.21
CA ALA A 116 9.31 3.48 20.99
C ALA A 116 8.33 2.58 20.22
N ALA A 117 7.33 3.17 19.57
CA ALA A 117 6.36 2.46 18.75
C ALA A 117 7.03 1.79 17.53
N PHE A 118 7.90 2.52 16.83
CA PHE A 118 8.68 1.98 15.71
C PHE A 118 9.54 0.80 16.18
N LYS A 119 10.31 0.96 17.26
CA LYS A 119 11.14 -0.11 17.83
C LYS A 119 10.31 -1.33 18.21
N ALA A 120 9.14 -1.14 18.82
CA ALA A 120 8.25 -2.24 19.16
C ALA A 120 7.76 -2.97 17.91
N ALA A 121 7.36 -2.24 16.88
CA ALA A 121 6.88 -2.80 15.61
C ALA A 121 7.98 -3.55 14.84
N THR A 122 9.22 -3.05 14.87
CA THR A 122 10.33 -3.58 14.08
C THR A 122 11.20 -4.62 14.81
N SER A 123 11.03 -4.80 16.12
CA SER A 123 11.88 -5.68 16.93
C SER A 123 11.84 -7.17 16.54
N LYS A 124 10.79 -7.59 15.84
CA LYS A 124 10.56 -8.97 15.37
C LYS A 124 11.23 -9.32 14.04
N TYR A 125 11.94 -8.38 13.41
CA TYR A 125 12.61 -8.58 12.13
C TYR A 125 14.12 -8.65 12.33
N ASP A 126 14.79 -9.44 11.47
CA ASP A 126 16.23 -9.65 11.55
C ASP A 126 17.04 -8.45 11.03
N ALA A 127 16.48 -7.71 10.07
CA ALA A 127 17.10 -6.51 9.52
C ALA A 127 16.06 -5.55 8.91
N LEU A 128 16.45 -4.29 8.82
CA LEU A 128 15.65 -3.20 8.26
C LEU A 128 16.30 -2.67 6.98
N ILE A 129 15.49 -2.50 5.94
CA ILE A 129 15.87 -1.81 4.70
C ILE A 129 15.11 -0.48 4.69
N VAL A 130 15.81 0.65 4.77
CA VAL A 130 15.18 1.99 4.81
C VAL A 130 15.15 2.59 3.41
N ARG A 131 13.98 3.04 2.94
CA ARG A 131 13.79 3.67 1.62
C ARG A 131 12.84 4.86 1.62
#